data_AF-A0A519L7Z0-F1
#
_entry.id   AF-A0A519L7Z0-F1
#
_cell.length_a   1.000
_cell.length_b   1.000
_cell.length_c   1.000
_cell.angle_alpha   90.00
_cell.angle_beta   90.00
_cell.angle_gamma   90.00
#
_symmetry.space_group_name_H-M   'P 1'
#
loop_
_entity.id
_entity.type
_entity.pdbx_description
1 polymer ?
#
loop_
_entity_poly.entity_id
_entity_poly.type
_entity_poly.pdbx_seq_one_letter_code
_entity_poly.pdbx_strand_id
1 'polypeptide(L)'
;MRDYDVIDSPGAPIKAWTRGVPIEDAALKQLKNVASLPFIHKHVAVMPDVHWGMGATVGSVIPTVGAIIPAAVGVDIGCGMMAVRTSIRAEHLPDDLSGIRSAIEAAVPHGRTDNGGR
;
A
#
# COMPACT_ATOMS: atom_id res chain seq x y z
N MET A 1 16.65 9.82 18.69
CA MET A 1 15.79 10.73 17.88
C MET A 1 14.60 9.91 17.40
N ARG A 2 13.39 10.46 17.30
CA ARG A 2 12.25 9.67 16.78
C ARG A 2 12.35 9.59 15.26
N ASP A 3 12.09 8.42 14.68
CA ASP A 3 12.20 8.19 13.23
C ASP A 3 10.95 8.62 12.43
N TYR A 4 9.98 9.22 13.10
CA TYR A 4 8.72 9.70 12.52
C TYR A 4 8.36 11.07 13.08
N ASP A 5 7.53 11.79 12.32
CA ASP A 5 6.90 13.04 12.73
C ASP A 5 5.50 12.76 13.31
N VAL A 6 5.03 13.64 14.18
CA VAL A 6 3.69 13.52 14.77
C VAL A 6 2.82 14.61 14.17
N ILE A 7 1.72 14.19 13.57
CA ILE A 7 0.69 15.07 13.03
C ILE A 7 -0.48 15.05 14.00
N ASP A 8 -0.87 16.22 14.49
CA ASP A 8 -2.00 16.36 15.40
C ASP A 8 -3.33 16.12 14.68
N SER A 9 -4.24 15.45 15.39
CA SER A 9 -5.61 15.20 14.96
C SER A 9 -6.55 15.38 16.15
N PRO A 10 -7.87 15.60 15.92
CA PRO A 10 -8.86 15.72 17.01
C PRO A 10 -9.02 14.44 17.85
N GLY A 11 -8.59 13.28 17.35
CA GLY A 11 -8.67 12.01 18.07
C GLY A 11 -7.28 11.45 18.37
N ALA A 12 -7.00 10.26 17.85
CA ALA A 12 -5.69 9.65 18.02
C ALA A 12 -4.61 10.43 17.25
N PRO A 13 -3.37 10.54 17.75
CA PRO A 13 -2.28 11.14 16.99
C PRO A 13 -1.97 10.33 15.73
N ILE A 14 -1.46 11.00 14.70
CA ILE A 14 -0.97 10.36 13.48
C ILE A 14 0.56 10.35 13.52
N LYS A 15 1.18 9.17 13.34
CA LYS A 15 2.63 9.02 13.21
C LYS A 15 3.00 8.88 11.74
N ALA A 16 3.80 9.79 11.22
CA ALA A 16 4.12 9.88 9.81
C ALA A 16 5.62 9.60 9.55
N TRP A 17 5.89 8.60 8.72
CA TRP A 17 7.22 8.30 8.18
C TRP A 17 7.38 8.92 6.79
N THR A 18 7.13 10.22 6.65
CA THR A 18 7.05 10.90 5.35
C THR A 18 8.11 12.00 5.19
N ARG A 19 9.23 11.92 5.92
CA ARG A 19 10.30 12.93 5.82
C ARG A 19 10.84 12.99 4.39
N GLY A 20 10.83 14.18 3.80
CA GLY A 20 11.23 14.38 2.41
C GLY A 20 10.18 14.00 1.37
N VAL A 21 8.98 13.59 1.79
CA VAL A 21 7.86 13.26 0.91
C VAL A 21 6.61 14.04 1.35
N PRO A 22 6.09 14.96 0.53
CA PRO A 22 4.91 15.73 0.89
C PRO A 22 3.67 14.84 0.92
N ILE A 23 2.79 15.08 1.90
CA ILE A 23 1.46 14.47 1.96
C ILE A 23 0.47 15.43 1.31
N GLU A 24 -0.32 14.96 0.35
CA GLU A 24 -1.38 15.76 -0.28
C GLU A 24 -2.45 16.18 0.73
N ASP A 25 -2.99 17.39 0.60
CA ASP A 25 -4.01 17.93 1.51
C ASP A 25 -5.25 17.03 1.63
N ALA A 26 -5.66 16.41 0.52
CA ALA A 26 -6.79 15.49 0.50
C ALA A 26 -6.52 14.23 1.34
N ALA A 27 -5.31 13.65 1.22
CA ALA A 27 -4.87 12.51 2.02
C ALA A 27 -4.73 12.90 3.50
N LEU A 28 -4.16 14.07 3.80
CA LEU A 28 -4.01 14.58 5.16
C LEU A 28 -5.38 14.80 5.84
N LYS A 29 -6.36 15.34 5.12
CA LYS A 29 -7.73 15.50 5.61
C LYS A 29 -8.36 14.13 5.89
N GLN A 30 -8.20 13.17 4.97
CA GLN A 30 -8.71 11.81 5.15
C GLN A 30 -8.09 11.12 6.37
N LEU A 31 -6.77 11.25 6.57
CA LEU A 31 -6.09 10.74 7.76
C LEU A 31 -6.65 11.33 9.05
N LYS A 32 -6.87 12.65 9.09
CA LYS A 32 -7.46 13.33 10.27
C LYS A 32 -8.89 12.85 10.56
N ASN A 33 -9.68 12.60 9.52
CA ASN A 33 -11.03 12.05 9.67
C ASN A 33 -11.00 10.60 10.21
N VAL A 34 -10.06 9.78 9.74
CA VAL A 34 -9.91 8.40 10.24
C VAL A 34 -9.42 8.42 11.69
N ALA A 35 -8.43 9.25 11.99
CA ALA A 35 -7.84 9.35 13.33
C ALA A 35 -8.81 9.90 14.39
N SER A 36 -9.88 10.60 13.99
CA SER A 36 -10.93 11.07 14.90
C SER A 36 -11.98 10.01 15.24
N LEU A 37 -11.94 8.83 14.63
CA LEU A 37 -12.89 7.76 14.94
C LEU A 37 -12.70 7.25 16.39
N PRO A 38 -13.78 6.97 17.13
CA PRO A 38 -13.72 6.71 18.57
C PRO A 38 -13.08 5.37 18.95
N PHE A 39 -12.94 4.46 17.99
CA PHE A 39 -12.41 3.11 18.18
C PHE A 39 -10.97 2.96 17.69
N ILE A 40 -10.29 4.05 17.29
CA ILE A 40 -8.87 4.01 16.92
C ILE A 40 -8.02 3.67 18.16
N HIS A 41 -7.13 2.71 18.00
CA HIS A 41 -6.27 2.24 19.07
C HIS A 41 -4.90 2.94 19.04
N LYS A 42 -4.67 3.84 20.00
CA LYS A 42 -3.40 4.56 20.24
C LYS A 42 -3.00 5.59 19.16
N HIS A 43 -2.90 5.22 17.89
CA HIS A 43 -2.46 6.11 16.79
C HIS A 43 -2.75 5.51 15.42
N VAL A 44 -2.85 6.37 14.40
CA VAL A 44 -2.73 5.97 12.98
C VAL A 44 -1.26 6.06 12.57
N ALA A 45 -0.74 5.10 11.81
CA ALA A 45 0.60 5.16 11.24
C ALA A 45 0.54 5.33 9.72
N VAL A 46 1.44 6.14 9.16
CA VAL A 46 1.42 6.56 7.77
C VAL A 46 2.81 6.40 7.15
N MET A 47 2.85 5.73 6.00
CA MET A 47 4.05 5.38 5.24
C MET A 47 4.36 6.43 4.16
N PRO A 48 5.60 6.47 3.60
CA PRO A 48 5.98 7.45 2.58
C PRO A 48 5.12 7.44 1.30
N ASP A 49 4.48 6.32 0.99
CA ASP A 49 3.63 6.12 -0.20
C ASP A 49 2.16 6.53 0.03
N VAL A 50 1.87 7.22 1.14
CA VAL A 50 0.52 7.66 1.47
C VAL A 50 -0.08 8.55 0.39
N HIS A 51 -1.29 8.21 -0.02
CA HIS A 51 -2.09 9.03 -0.91
C HIS A 51 -3.57 8.79 -0.65
N TRP A 52 -4.40 9.66 -1.24
CA TRP A 52 -5.84 9.55 -1.14
C TRP A 52 -6.33 8.21 -1.68
N GLY A 53 -7.26 7.57 -0.97
CA GLY A 53 -7.86 6.31 -1.39
C GLY A 53 -9.36 6.28 -1.17
N MET A 54 -10.03 5.32 -1.81
CA MET A 54 -11.46 5.09 -1.61
C MET A 54 -11.72 4.53 -0.21
N GLY A 55 -12.33 5.34 0.66
CA GLY A 55 -12.63 4.96 2.05
C GLY A 55 -11.55 5.42 3.03
N ALA A 56 -10.36 4.83 2.96
CA ALA A 56 -9.18 5.26 3.71
C ALA A 56 -8.00 5.56 2.76
N THR A 57 -6.97 6.23 3.28
CA THR A 57 -5.72 6.43 2.55
C THR A 57 -5.01 5.11 2.30
N VAL A 58 -4.41 4.96 1.13
CA VAL A 58 -3.39 3.92 0.88
C VAL A 58 -2.13 4.28 1.67
N GLY A 59 -1.31 3.28 2.04
CA GLY A 59 -0.08 3.53 2.81
C GLY A 59 -0.34 3.88 4.29
N SER A 60 -1.44 3.42 4.87
CA SER A 60 -1.78 3.68 6.28
C SER A 60 -2.06 2.40 7.07
N VAL A 61 -1.74 2.44 8.37
CA VAL A 61 -2.11 1.42 9.36
C VAL A 61 -3.08 2.04 10.34
N ILE A 62 -4.28 1.47 10.42
CA ILE A 62 -5.41 2.00 11.18
C ILE A 62 -5.83 0.93 12.21
N PRO A 63 -5.19 0.89 13.39
CA PRO A 63 -5.52 -0.07 14.42
C PRO A 63 -6.84 0.30 15.11
N THR A 64 -7.72 -0.67 15.31
CA THR A 64 -9.03 -0.48 15.94
C THR A 64 -9.24 -1.44 17.11
N VAL A 65 -10.11 -1.09 18.06
CA VAL A 65 -10.60 -1.99 19.12
C VAL A 65 -12.12 -2.07 19.05
N GLY A 66 -12.65 -3.30 18.97
CA GLY A 66 -14.11 -3.53 18.96
C GLY A 66 -14.82 -3.09 17.68
N ALA A 67 -14.08 -2.77 16.61
CA ALA A 67 -14.65 -2.33 15.34
C ALA A 67 -13.79 -2.81 14.16
N ILE A 68 -14.44 -3.02 13.00
CA ILE A 68 -13.79 -3.24 11.71
C ILE A 68 -14.20 -2.12 10.75
N ILE A 69 -13.30 -1.71 9.85
CA ILE A 69 -13.57 -0.73 8.80
C ILE A 69 -13.32 -1.41 7.46
N PRO A 70 -14.34 -2.01 6.80
CA PRO A 70 -14.13 -2.73 5.54
C PRO A 70 -13.50 -1.85 4.45
N ALA A 71 -13.91 -0.59 4.38
CA ALA A 71 -13.36 0.38 3.42
C ALA A 71 -11.88 0.74 3.65
N ALA A 72 -11.32 0.43 4.83
CA ALA A 72 -9.89 0.64 5.11
C ALA A 72 -9.01 -0.55 4.68
N VAL A 73 -9.60 -1.70 4.35
CA VAL A 73 -8.86 -2.87 3.83
C VAL A 73 -8.52 -2.68 2.35
N GLY A 74 -9.41 -2.02 1.61
CA GLY A 74 -9.31 -1.86 0.16
C GLY A 74 -10.28 -2.76 -0.59
N VAL A 75 -10.50 -2.43 -1.87
CA VAL A 75 -11.43 -3.18 -2.74
C VAL A 75 -10.85 -4.52 -3.20
N ASP A 76 -9.53 -4.59 -3.37
CA ASP A 76 -8.78 -5.79 -3.76
C ASP A 76 -8.20 -6.47 -2.50
N ILE A 77 -9.06 -7.21 -1.80
CA ILE A 77 -8.69 -7.86 -0.54
C ILE A 77 -7.71 -8.99 -0.82
N GLY A 78 -6.54 -8.92 -0.18
CA GLY A 78 -5.47 -9.89 -0.40
C GLY A 78 -4.49 -9.48 -1.49
N CYS A 79 -4.64 -8.27 -2.06
CA CYS A 79 -3.60 -7.65 -2.88
C CYS A 79 -2.28 -7.64 -2.09
N GLY A 80 -1.22 -8.12 -2.75
CA GLY A 80 0.07 -8.31 -2.10
C GLY A 80 1.09 -8.90 -3.06
N MET A 81 2.29 -9.10 -2.55
CA MET A 81 3.43 -9.59 -3.33
C MET A 81 3.91 -10.93 -2.78
N MET A 82 4.30 -11.82 -3.69
CA MET A 82 5.05 -13.03 -3.37
C MET A 82 6.41 -12.95 -4.06
N ALA A 83 7.46 -13.38 -3.37
CA ALA A 83 8.80 -13.47 -3.92
C ALA A 83 9.33 -14.89 -3.71
N VAL A 84 9.90 -15.48 -4.76
CA VAL A 84 10.54 -16.80 -4.71
C VAL A 84 12.02 -16.64 -5.05
N ARG A 85 12.88 -17.08 -4.14
CA ARG A 85 14.33 -17.11 -4.37
C ARG A 85 14.67 -18.24 -5.32
N THR A 86 15.42 -17.95 -6.39
CA THR A 86 15.99 -18.94 -7.29
C THR A 86 17.49 -19.12 -7.02
N SER A 87 18.10 -20.14 -7.63
CA SER A 87 19.56 -20.32 -7.67
C SER A 87 20.23 -19.54 -8.81
N ILE A 88 19.46 -18.82 -9.63
CA ILE A 88 19.93 -18.07 -10.79
C ILE A 88 20.52 -16.74 -10.31
N ARG A 89 21.66 -16.36 -10.85
CA ARG A 89 22.35 -15.09 -10.60
C ARG A 89 22.20 -14.19 -11.82
N ALA A 90 22.41 -12.88 -11.64
CA ALA A 90 22.33 -11.92 -12.74
C ALA A 90 23.27 -12.29 -13.91
N GLU A 91 24.46 -12.81 -13.62
CA GLU A 91 25.44 -13.28 -14.62
C GLU A 91 24.98 -14.51 -15.44
N HIS A 92 23.94 -15.22 -15.02
CA HIS A 92 23.34 -16.33 -15.77
C HIS A 92 22.23 -15.86 -16.73
N LEU A 93 21.84 -14.58 -16.67
CA LEU A 93 20.77 -14.02 -17.50
C LEU A 93 21.37 -13.39 -18.76
N PRO A 94 20.66 -13.47 -19.91
CA PRO A 94 21.04 -12.71 -21.09
C PRO A 94 20.87 -11.19 -20.85
N ASP A 95 21.60 -10.38 -21.60
CA ASP A 95 21.44 -8.92 -21.58
C ASP A 95 20.03 -8.49 -22.03
N ASP A 96 19.45 -9.23 -22.97
CA ASP A 96 18.06 -9.06 -23.39
C ASP A 96 17.12 -10.06 -22.70
N LEU A 97 16.23 -9.55 -21.85
CA LEU A 97 15.25 -10.33 -21.09
C LEU A 97 13.92 -10.55 -21.82
N SER A 98 13.79 -10.09 -23.07
CA SER A 98 12.55 -10.20 -23.87
C SER A 98 12.02 -11.64 -23.93
N GLY A 99 12.89 -12.62 -24.18
CA GLY A 99 12.52 -14.04 -24.25
C GLY A 99 12.02 -14.62 -22.93
N ILE A 100 12.63 -14.22 -21.80
CA ILE A 100 12.20 -14.65 -20.46
C ILE A 100 10.82 -14.06 -20.15
N ARG A 101 10.63 -12.77 -20.43
CA ARG A 101 9.33 -12.11 -20.25
C ARG A 101 8.23 -12.80 -21.05
N SER A 102 8.46 -13.08 -22.34
CA SER A 102 7.47 -13.76 -23.18
C SER A 102 7.15 -15.18 -22.68
N ALA A 103 8.13 -15.90 -22.15
CA ALA A 103 7.89 -17.21 -21.54
C ALA A 103 7.03 -17.12 -20.27
N ILE A 104 7.23 -16.09 -19.43
CA ILE A 104 6.39 -15.83 -18.26
C ILE A 104 4.96 -15.48 -18.69
N GLU A 105 4.80 -14.58 -19.65
CA GLU A 105 3.49 -14.17 -20.17
C GLU A 105 2.70 -15.34 -20.76
N ALA A 106 3.39 -16.28 -21.43
CA ALA A 106 2.77 -17.50 -21.95
C ALA A 106 2.38 -18.51 -20.84
N ALA A 107 3.15 -18.59 -19.76
CA ALA A 107 2.95 -19.54 -18.67
C ALA A 107 1.99 -19.03 -17.57
N VAL A 108 1.89 -17.72 -17.38
CA VAL A 108 1.07 -17.07 -16.36
C VAL A 108 -0.11 -16.38 -17.05
N PRO A 109 -1.33 -16.93 -16.94
CA PRO A 109 -2.52 -16.25 -17.41
C PRO A 109 -2.63 -14.88 -16.76
N HIS A 110 -2.66 -13.85 -17.58
CA HIS A 110 -2.76 -12.47 -17.15
C HIS A 110 -3.78 -11.75 -18.02
N GLY A 111 -4.40 -10.71 -17.47
CA GLY A 111 -5.38 -9.92 -18.20
C GLY A 111 -4.73 -9.14 -19.33
N ARG A 112 -4.65 -9.74 -20.52
CA ARG A 112 -4.51 -9.08 -21.84
C ARG A 112 -4.60 -10.09 -23.00
N THR A 113 -5.68 -10.86 -22.98
CA THR A 113 -6.27 -11.49 -24.17
C THR A 113 -7.78 -11.21 -24.14
N ASP A 114 -8.22 -10.25 -24.96
CA ASP A 114 -9.55 -9.83 -25.44
C ASP A 114 -10.82 -10.34 -24.75
N ASN A 115 -11.25 -9.82 -23.60
CA ASN A 115 -12.43 -10.40 -22.93
C ASN A 115 -12.38 -11.96 -22.87
N GLY A 116 -11.17 -12.57 -22.91
CA GLY A 116 -10.96 -13.98 -23.27
C GLY A 116 -10.63 -14.33 -24.75
N GLY A 117 -9.73 -13.62 -25.46
CA GLY A 117 -9.31 -14.00 -26.82
C GLY A 117 -7.97 -13.41 -27.27
N ARG A 118 -7.24 -14.14 -28.14
CA ARG A 118 -5.94 -13.73 -28.70
C ARG A 118 -6.10 -12.73 -29.85
#